data_AF-A0AAP8T233-F1
#
_entry.id   AF-A0AAP8T233-F1
#
_cell.length_a   1.000
_cell.length_b   1.000
_cell.length_c   1.000
_cell.angle_alpha   90.00
_cell.angle_beta   90.00
_cell.angle_gamma   90.00
#
_symmetry.space_group_name_H-M   'P 1'
#
loop_
_entity.id
_entity.type
_entity.pdbx_description
1 polymer ?
#
loop_
_entity_poly.entity_id
_entity_poly.type
_entity_poly.pdbx_seq_one_letter_code
_entity_poly.pdbx_strand_id
1 'polypeptide(L)'
;VFIKKSVDYLNKKQQVIKGDWSKHAKKISPGGWGFSEVNSFIPDNDDTSAALRALTRSAMSDPTQLEKWQKGIQFLLGLQNHDGGW
;
A
#
# COMPACT_ATOMS: atom_id res chain seq x y z
N VAL A 1 0.51 0.07 -23.64
CA VAL A 1 -0.38 -1.04 -23.21
C VAL A 1 -1.06 -0.65 -21.91
N PHE A 2 -2.37 -0.91 -21.77
CA PHE A 2 -3.21 -0.46 -20.64
C PHE A 2 -2.65 -0.80 -19.24
N ILE A 3 -1.97 -1.94 -19.08
CA ILE A 3 -1.37 -2.35 -17.80
C ILE A 3 -0.37 -1.34 -17.26
N LYS A 4 0.47 -0.72 -18.11
CA LYS A 4 1.44 0.29 -17.66
C LYS A 4 0.74 1.51 -17.05
N LYS A 5 -0.35 1.96 -17.69
CA LYS A 5 -1.15 3.09 -17.18
C LYS A 5 -1.80 2.75 -15.83
N SER A 6 -2.27 1.53 -15.65
CA SER A 6 -2.84 1.07 -14.37
C SER A 6 -1.79 1.00 -13.25
N VAL A 7 -0.57 0.53 -13.56
CA VAL A 7 0.56 0.54 -12.60
C VAL A 7 0.92 1.98 -12.22
N ASP A 8 1.04 2.88 -13.20
CA ASP A 8 1.32 4.29 -12.95
C ASP A 8 0.22 4.97 -12.12
N TYR A 9 -1.04 4.59 -12.35
CA TYR A 9 -2.17 5.06 -11.56
C TYR A 9 -2.03 4.59 -10.09
N LEU A 10 -1.86 3.29 -9.84
CA LEU A 10 -1.72 2.76 -8.48
C LEU A 10 -0.51 3.37 -7.76
N ASN A 11 0.61 3.58 -8.46
CA ASN A 11 1.78 4.25 -7.90
C ASN A 11 1.49 5.67 -7.39
N LYS A 12 0.60 6.40 -8.05
CA LYS A 12 0.19 7.75 -7.63
C LYS A 12 -0.78 7.73 -6.44
N LYS A 13 -1.43 6.58 -6.18
CA LYS A 13 -2.40 6.39 -5.10
C LYS A 13 -1.79 5.83 -3.81
N GLN A 14 -0.51 5.46 -3.83
CA GLN A 14 0.16 5.02 -2.61
C GLN A 14 0.20 6.17 -1.59
N GLN A 15 -0.32 5.91 -0.39
CA GLN A 15 -0.45 6.91 0.64
C GLN A 15 0.86 7.11 1.40
N VAL A 16 1.28 8.36 1.55
CA VAL A 16 2.58 8.75 2.12
C VAL A 16 2.44 9.55 3.42
N ILE A 17 1.23 9.77 3.90
CA ILE A 17 0.93 10.54 5.11
C ILE A 17 0.41 9.59 6.19
N LYS A 18 0.83 9.80 7.45
CA LYS A 18 0.31 9.03 8.59
C LYS A 18 -1.14 9.45 8.89
N GLY A 19 -2.02 8.46 9.00
CA GLY A 19 -3.41 8.61 9.40
C GLY A 19 -3.69 8.17 10.83
N ASP A 20 -4.98 8.00 11.16
CA ASP A 20 -5.43 7.55 12.48
C ASP A 20 -4.91 6.16 12.87
N TRP A 21 -4.67 5.28 11.89
CA TRP A 21 -4.03 3.97 12.09
C TRP A 21 -2.70 4.07 12.85
N SER A 22 -1.97 5.19 12.70
CA SER A 22 -0.67 5.40 13.33
C SER A 22 -0.76 5.57 14.85
N LYS A 23 -1.95 5.81 15.41
CA LYS A 23 -2.17 5.83 16.88
C LYS A 23 -1.82 4.48 17.51
N HIS A 24 -2.17 3.39 16.83
CA HIS A 24 -1.91 2.01 17.27
C HIS A 24 -0.65 1.43 16.64
N ALA A 25 -0.27 1.88 15.43
CA ALA A 25 0.91 1.40 14.70
C ALA A 25 2.00 2.49 14.53
N LYS A 26 2.44 3.08 15.65
CA LYS A 26 3.30 4.29 15.68
C LYS A 26 4.61 4.16 14.88
N LYS A 27 5.22 2.97 14.90
CA LYS A 27 6.50 2.67 14.26
C LYS A 27 6.37 2.31 12.78
N ILE A 28 5.15 2.15 12.28
CA ILE A 28 4.90 1.75 10.90
C ILE A 28 4.92 2.99 10.01
N SER A 29 5.62 2.87 8.88
CA SER A 29 5.68 3.91 7.85
C SER A 29 4.44 3.85 6.96
N PRO A 30 3.96 5.00 6.43
CA PRO A 30 2.93 4.98 5.39
C PRO A 30 3.38 4.20 4.16
N GLY A 31 2.42 3.58 3.47
CA GLY A 31 2.69 2.77 2.29
C GLY A 31 1.48 2.04 1.74
N GLY A 32 0.34 2.10 2.42
CA GLY A 32 -0.91 1.48 1.97
C GLY A 32 -1.61 2.22 0.83
N TRP A 33 -2.69 1.60 0.35
CA TRP A 33 -3.69 2.15 -0.55
C TRP A 33 -5.02 2.19 0.20
N GLY A 34 -5.94 3.01 -0.29
CA GLY A 34 -7.31 3.04 0.21
C GLY A 34 -8.29 3.26 -0.92
N PHE A 35 -9.57 3.10 -0.62
CA PHE A 35 -10.65 3.07 -1.60
C PHE A 35 -10.76 4.33 -2.49
N SER A 36 -10.54 5.51 -1.91
CA SER A 36 -10.88 6.78 -2.55
C SER A 36 -9.76 7.37 -3.41
N GLU A 37 -10.16 8.12 -4.44
CA GLU A 37 -9.24 8.83 -5.32
C GLU A 37 -8.43 9.96 -4.64
N VAL A 38 -8.97 10.56 -3.58
CA VAL A 38 -8.53 11.88 -3.09
C VAL A 38 -7.89 11.84 -1.71
N ASN A 39 -8.06 10.77 -0.95
CA ASN A 39 -7.63 10.73 0.44
C ASN A 39 -6.29 10.00 0.62
N SER A 40 -5.27 10.74 1.03
CA SER A 40 -3.90 10.26 1.22
C SER A 40 -3.54 9.88 2.68
N PHE A 41 -4.51 9.87 3.59
CA PHE A 41 -4.29 9.55 5.01
C PHE A 41 -5.23 8.47 5.60
N ILE A 42 -6.14 7.88 4.82
CA ILE A 42 -6.96 6.71 5.23
C ILE A 42 -6.73 5.55 4.25
N PRO A 43 -5.61 4.82 4.39
CA PRO A 43 -5.43 3.53 3.75
C PRO A 43 -6.13 2.44 4.56
N ASP A 44 -6.53 1.37 3.88
CA ASP A 44 -7.18 0.19 4.47
C ASP A 44 -6.47 -1.09 4.02
N ASN A 45 -6.76 -2.19 4.72
CA ASN A 45 -6.02 -3.45 4.57
C ASN A 45 -6.37 -4.16 3.26
N ASP A 46 -7.63 -4.11 2.83
CA ASP A 46 -8.13 -4.81 1.66
C ASP A 46 -7.74 -4.12 0.34
N ASP A 47 -7.83 -2.80 0.23
CA ASP A 47 -7.34 -2.08 -0.97
C ASP A 47 -5.82 -2.14 -1.04
N THR A 48 -5.11 -2.08 0.09
CA THR A 48 -3.66 -2.32 0.13
C THR A 48 -3.30 -3.70 -0.40
N SER A 49 -3.98 -4.75 0.08
CA SER A 49 -3.78 -6.12 -0.38
C SER A 49 -4.07 -6.28 -1.89
N ALA A 50 -5.17 -5.68 -2.36
CA ALA A 50 -5.54 -5.72 -3.78
C ALA A 50 -4.50 -5.00 -4.66
N ALA A 51 -4.03 -3.81 -4.26
CA ALA A 51 -2.99 -3.07 -4.97
C ALA A 51 -1.66 -3.85 -5.02
N LEU A 52 -1.25 -4.45 -3.91
CA LEU A 52 -0.03 -5.28 -3.84
C LEU A 52 -0.09 -6.47 -4.81
N ARG A 53 -1.23 -7.16 -4.87
CA ARG A 53 -1.46 -8.26 -5.84
C ARG A 53 -1.37 -7.76 -7.28
N ALA A 54 -1.96 -6.60 -7.58
CA ALA A 54 -1.92 -6.01 -8.91
C ALA A 54 -0.49 -5.58 -9.34
N LEU A 55 0.30 -5.06 -8.39
CA LEU A 55 1.65 -4.54 -8.64
C LEU A 55 2.74 -5.62 -8.64
N THR A 56 2.45 -6.84 -8.17
CA THR A 56 3.44 -7.92 -7.98
C THR A 56 4.30 -8.18 -9.22
N ARG A 57 3.69 -8.33 -10.40
CA ARG A 57 4.45 -8.58 -11.64
C ARG A 57 5.38 -7.43 -12.01
N SER A 58 4.95 -6.19 -11.77
CA SER A 58 5.78 -5.01 -12.05
C SER A 58 6.95 -4.91 -11.07
N ALA A 59 6.72 -5.23 -9.80
CA ALA A 59 7.74 -5.26 -8.76
C ALA A 59 8.84 -6.30 -9.02
N MET A 60 8.48 -7.45 -9.59
CA MET A 60 9.46 -8.49 -9.97
C MET A 60 10.42 -8.06 -11.10
N SER A 61 10.02 -7.07 -11.92
CA SER A 61 10.78 -6.65 -13.10
C SER A 61 11.43 -5.27 -13.00
N ASP A 62 11.06 -4.46 -12.01
CA ASP A 62 11.49 -3.06 -11.88
C ASP A 62 11.80 -2.72 -10.41
N PRO A 63 13.07 -2.41 -10.07
CA PRO A 63 13.47 -2.06 -8.70
C PRO A 63 12.70 -0.88 -8.11
N THR A 64 12.29 0.09 -8.93
CA THR A 64 11.51 1.25 -8.44
C THR A 64 10.10 0.87 -8.04
N GLN A 65 9.54 -0.17 -8.67
CA GLN A 65 8.24 -0.74 -8.33
C GLN A 65 8.36 -1.65 -7.11
N LEU A 66 9.48 -2.36 -7.00
CA LEU A 66 9.79 -3.18 -5.83
C LEU A 66 9.82 -2.35 -4.55
N GLU A 67 10.43 -1.16 -4.58
CA GLU A 67 10.48 -0.27 -3.40
C GLU A 67 9.07 0.13 -2.92
N LYS A 68 8.19 0.53 -3.85
CA LYS A 68 6.80 0.90 -3.53
C LYS A 68 6.02 -0.30 -3.00
N TRP A 69 6.20 -1.46 -3.62
CA TRP A 69 5.58 -2.71 -3.18
C TRP A 69 6.04 -3.10 -1.76
N GLN A 70 7.33 -2.96 -1.46
CA GLN A 70 7.89 -3.23 -0.12
C GLN A 70 7.31 -2.29 0.95
N LYS A 71 7.12 -1.00 0.65
CA LYS A 71 6.45 -0.07 1.58
C LYS A 71 5.02 -0.51 1.88
N GLY A 72 4.29 -0.98 0.87
CA GLY A 72 2.95 -1.53 1.04
C GLY A 72 2.92 -2.79 1.90
N ILE A 73 3.87 -3.70 1.70
CA ILE A 73 3.99 -4.91 2.53
C ILE A 73 4.32 -4.55 3.98
N GLN A 74 5.27 -3.65 4.22
CA GLN A 74 5.60 -3.20 5.58
C GLN A 74 4.41 -2.56 6.27
N PHE A 75 3.61 -1.78 5.52
CA PHE A 75 2.37 -1.21 6.02
C PHE A 75 1.37 -2.31 6.40
N LEU A 76 1.03 -3.21 5.49
CA LEU A 76 0.02 -4.25 5.71
C LEU A 76 0.41 -5.21 6.84
N LEU A 77 1.66 -5.70 6.85
CA LEU A 77 2.14 -6.57 7.92
C LEU A 77 2.25 -5.85 9.27
N GLY A 78 2.56 -4.55 9.25
CA GLY A 78 2.63 -3.72 10.44
C GLY A 78 1.29 -3.47 11.12
N LEU A 79 0.17 -3.74 10.43
CA LEU A 79 -1.19 -3.60 10.95
C LEU A 79 -1.83 -4.92 11.40
N GLN A 80 -1.11 -6.05 11.34
CA GLN A 80 -1.65 -7.32 11.80
C GLN A 80 -1.93 -7.29 13.32
N ASN A 81 -3.11 -7.73 13.71
CA ASN A 81 -3.50 -7.87 15.12
C ASN A 81 -2.84 -9.11 15.76
N HIS A 82 -2.73 -9.12 17.10
CA HIS A 82 -2.10 -10.22 17.84
C HIS A 82 -2.84 -11.56 17.70
N ASP A 83 -4.15 -11.52 17.41
CA ASP A 83 -4.98 -12.70 17.17
C ASP A 83 -4.86 -13.25 15.74
N GLY A 84 -4.02 -12.62 14.90
CA GLY A 84 -3.78 -13.01 13.53
C GLY A 84 -4.74 -12.39 12.52
N GLY A 85 -5.73 -11.60 12.96
CA GLY A 85 -6.60 -10.82 12.09
C GLY A 85 -5.93 -9.56 11.54
N TRP A 86 -6.65 -8.90 10.64
CA TRP A 86 -6.32 -7.58 10.08
C TRP A 86 -7.54 -6.68 10.14
#